data_AF-X0V367-F1
#
_entry.id   AF-X0V367-F1
#
_cell.length_a   1.000
_cell.length_b   1.000
_cell.length_c   1.000
_cell.angle_alpha   90.00
_cell.angle_beta   90.00
_cell.angle_gamma   90.00
#
_symmetry.space_group_name_H-M   'P 1'
#
loop_
_entity.id
_entity.type
_entity.pdbx_description
1 polymer ?
#
loop_
_entity_poly.entity_id
_entity_poly.type
_entity_poly.pdbx_seq_one_letter_code
_entity_poly.pdbx_strand_id
1 'polypeptide(L)'
;HSYPEAHFAVFPEKLIEPCVLAGCPQWICKKCGKARERIVKQIEFGREKTESGYDRSFSAGSLATKRQAYRKAGYENPPTPETTGWTDCGCGAGWKGGIVLDPFMGSGTTAHVAYKLGRRYIGFEISSEYIKLCNKRMAQMDLIGEGY
;
A
#
# COMPACT_ATOMS: atom_id res chain seq x y z
N HIS A 1 14.48 1.81 16.87
CA HIS A 1 14.80 1.75 18.31
C HIS A 1 13.50 1.58 19.10
N SER A 2 13.48 0.68 20.09
CA SER A 2 12.31 0.47 20.97
C SER A 2 12.26 1.60 22.00
N TYR A 3 11.11 2.26 22.15
CA TYR A 3 10.93 3.36 23.10
C TYR A 3 10.81 2.79 24.52
N PRO A 4 11.54 3.31 25.53
CA PRO A 4 11.50 2.80 26.90
C PRO A 4 10.12 2.88 27.58
N GLU A 5 9.22 3.73 27.08
CA GLU A 5 7.84 3.88 27.56
C GLU A 5 6.84 2.91 26.86
N ALA A 6 7.32 1.99 26.01
CA ALA A 6 6.51 1.12 25.15
C ALA A 6 5.84 -0.08 25.85
N HIS A 7 5.45 0.05 27.11
CA HIS A 7 4.63 -0.97 27.79
C HIS A 7 3.15 -0.93 27.39
N PHE A 8 2.80 -0.08 26.44
CA PHE A 8 1.42 0.29 26.16
C PHE A 8 1.12 0.35 24.67
N ALA A 9 0.38 -0.66 24.18
CA ALA A 9 -0.37 -0.68 22.92
C ALA A 9 0.34 -0.16 21.65
N VAL A 10 1.66 -0.35 21.52
CA VAL A 10 2.41 0.01 20.30
C VAL A 10 2.52 -1.22 19.41
N PHE A 11 1.85 -1.23 18.26
CA PHE A 11 2.12 -2.22 17.21
C PHE A 11 3.38 -1.83 16.41
N PRO A 12 4.11 -2.80 15.82
CA PRO A 12 5.25 -2.51 14.94
C PRO A 12 4.82 -1.76 13.67
N GLU A 13 5.64 -0.82 13.18
CA GLU A 13 5.38 -0.06 11.94
C GLU A 13 5.13 -0.98 10.73
N LYS A 14 5.90 -2.08 10.64
CA LYS A 14 5.80 -3.08 9.57
C LYS A 14 4.44 -3.76 9.48
N LEU A 15 3.64 -3.75 10.56
CA LEU A 15 2.28 -4.28 10.53
C LEU A 15 1.32 -3.33 9.80
N ILE A 16 1.61 -2.03 9.82
CA ILE A 16 0.70 -0.97 9.38
C ILE A 16 1.03 -0.47 7.99
N GLU A 17 2.31 -0.45 7.63
CA GLU A 17 2.78 -0.12 6.29
C GLU A 17 1.96 -0.80 5.17
N PRO A 18 1.74 -2.13 5.16
CA PRO A 18 0.94 -2.77 4.11
C PRO A 18 -0.51 -2.27 4.09
N CYS A 19 -1.12 -2.01 5.24
CA CYS A 19 -2.48 -1.49 5.34
C CYS A 19 -2.60 -0.09 4.72
N VAL A 20 -1.65 0.81 5.02
CA VAL A 20 -1.64 2.17 4.47
C VAL A 20 -1.33 2.15 2.96
N LEU A 21 -0.38 1.33 2.52
CA LEU A 21 -0.02 1.21 1.10
C LEU A 21 -1.16 0.64 0.26
N ALA A 22 -1.93 -0.30 0.80
CA ALA A 22 -3.06 -0.92 0.10
C ALA A 22 -4.32 -0.05 0.14
N GLY A 23 -4.60 0.60 1.27
CA GLY A 23 -5.89 1.26 1.52
C GLY A 23 -5.90 2.79 1.35
N CYS A 24 -4.74 3.46 1.42
CA CYS A 24 -4.69 4.92 1.40
C CYS A 24 -3.88 5.46 0.20
N PRO A 25 -4.53 6.19 -0.73
CA PRO A 25 -3.87 6.68 -1.92
C PRO A 25 -2.77 7.69 -1.57
N GLN A 26 -1.61 7.55 -2.22
CA GLN A 26 -0.48 8.47 -2.04
C GLN A 26 -0.77 9.85 -2.63
N TRP A 27 -1.51 9.92 -3.73
CA TRP A 27 -1.81 11.19 -4.40
C TRP A 27 -3.30 11.35 -4.65
N ILE A 28 -3.84 12.44 -4.11
CA ILE A 28 -5.19 12.94 -4.32
C ILE A 28 -5.09 14.31 -4.99
N CYS A 29 -5.87 14.54 -6.03
CA CYS A 29 -5.90 15.83 -6.70
C CYS A 29 -6.37 16.93 -5.71
N LYS A 30 -5.63 18.05 -5.65
CA LYS A 30 -6.01 19.17 -4.77
C LYS A 30 -7.33 19.84 -5.18
N LYS A 31 -7.73 19.75 -6.46
CA LYS A 31 -8.95 20.34 -7.01
C LYS A 31 -10.15 19.39 -6.99
N CYS A 32 -10.07 18.25 -7.65
CA CYS A 32 -11.22 17.36 -7.86
C CYS A 32 -11.30 16.18 -6.88
N GLY A 33 -10.29 15.98 -6.02
CA GLY A 33 -10.29 14.91 -5.04
C GLY A 33 -10.07 13.49 -5.60
N LYS A 34 -9.93 13.32 -6.92
CA LYS A 34 -9.62 12.01 -7.53
C LYS A 34 -8.24 11.52 -7.10
N ALA A 35 -8.16 10.24 -6.74
CA ALA A 35 -6.90 9.56 -6.48
C ALA A 35 -6.16 9.24 -7.79
N ARG A 36 -4.82 9.24 -7.74
CA ARG A 36 -4.03 8.59 -8.81
C ARG A 36 -4.05 7.09 -8.60
N GLU A 37 -4.22 6.37 -9.69
CA GLU A 37 -4.14 4.92 -9.76
C GLU A 37 -2.86 4.51 -10.48
N ARG A 38 -2.31 3.36 -10.11
CA ARG A 38 -1.12 2.82 -10.79
C ARG A 38 -1.50 2.39 -12.20
N ILE A 39 -0.72 2.85 -13.17
CA ILE A 39 -0.72 2.29 -14.52
C ILE A 39 0.26 1.11 -14.47
N VAL A 40 -0.26 -0.10 -14.66
CA VAL A 40 0.51 -1.34 -14.60
C VAL A 40 0.60 -1.98 -15.96
N LYS A 41 1.82 -2.31 -16.39
CA LYS A 41 2.05 -3.13 -17.58
C LYS A 41 1.86 -4.58 -17.19
N GLN A 42 0.76 -5.16 -17.64
CA GLN A 42 0.54 -6.61 -17.55
C GLN A 42 1.29 -7.27 -18.70
N ILE A 43 2.08 -8.30 -18.39
CA ILE A 43 2.61 -9.17 -19.42
C ILE A 43 1.52 -10.18 -19.71
N GLU A 44 0.88 -10.05 -20.87
CA GLU A 44 -0.12 -11.02 -21.30
C GLU A 44 0.60 -12.25 -21.85
N PHE A 45 0.24 -13.42 -21.31
CA PHE A 45 0.66 -14.69 -21.85
C PHE A 45 -0.56 -15.35 -22.46
N GLY A 46 -0.46 -15.69 -23.75
CA GLY A 46 -1.53 -16.35 -24.48
C GLY A 46 -1.92 -17.69 -23.84
N ARG A 47 -3.18 -18.08 -23.98
CA ARG A 47 -3.61 -19.47 -23.79
C ARG A 47 -3.30 -20.21 -25.09
N GLU A 48 -2.16 -20.88 -25.16
CA GLU A 48 -1.95 -21.83 -26.24
C GLU A 48 -2.58 -23.17 -25.88
N LYS A 49 -3.28 -23.76 -26.86
CA LYS A 49 -3.74 -25.15 -26.77
C LYS A 49 -2.50 -26.03 -26.89
N THR A 50 -2.24 -26.83 -25.86
CA THR A 50 -1.28 -27.92 -25.95
C THR A 50 -1.98 -29.15 -26.52
N GLU A 51 -1.34 -29.83 -27.47
CA GLU A 51 -1.76 -31.18 -27.89
C GLU A 51 -1.35 -32.16 -26.79
N SER A 52 -2.20 -32.34 -25.77
CA SER A 52 -2.01 -33.40 -24.79
C SER A 52 -3.02 -34.52 -25.03
N GLY A 53 -2.54 -35.76 -25.05
CA GLY A 53 -3.37 -36.97 -25.19
C GLY A 53 -4.15 -37.35 -23.92
N TYR A 54 -4.39 -36.39 -23.02
CA TYR A 54 -5.08 -36.63 -21.75
C TYR A 54 -6.58 -36.37 -21.87
N ASP A 55 -7.38 -37.16 -21.17
CA ASP A 55 -8.84 -37.12 -21.22
C ASP A 55 -9.37 -35.71 -20.87
N ARG A 56 -10.21 -35.17 -21.75
CA ARG A 56 -10.81 -33.83 -21.69
C ARG A 56 -11.90 -33.72 -20.61
N SER A 57 -12.22 -34.81 -19.92
CA SER A 57 -13.18 -34.86 -18.82
C SER A 57 -12.72 -34.09 -17.57
N PHE A 58 -11.42 -33.86 -17.39
CA PHE A 58 -10.87 -33.04 -16.32
C PHE A 58 -10.22 -31.77 -16.89
N SER A 59 -10.98 -30.66 -16.91
CA SER A 59 -10.44 -29.33 -17.23
C SER A 59 -9.37 -28.95 -16.21
N ALA A 60 -8.09 -29.05 -16.57
CA ALA A 60 -7.02 -28.42 -15.81
C ALA A 60 -7.39 -26.93 -15.60
N GLY A 61 -7.54 -26.50 -14.35
CA GLY A 61 -8.02 -25.15 -14.03
C GLY A 61 -7.17 -24.05 -14.67
N SER A 62 -7.76 -22.88 -14.95
CA SER A 62 -7.12 -21.76 -15.66
C SER A 62 -5.74 -21.34 -15.11
N LEU A 63 -5.43 -21.65 -13.85
CA LEU A 63 -4.13 -21.37 -13.22
C LEU A 63 -3.01 -22.30 -13.74
N ALA A 64 -3.31 -23.58 -13.98
CA ALA A 64 -2.34 -24.54 -14.50
C ALA A 64 -1.90 -24.17 -15.92
N THR A 65 -2.86 -23.76 -16.77
CA THR A 65 -2.59 -23.28 -18.13
C THR A 65 -1.72 -22.03 -18.14
N LYS A 66 -1.99 -21.05 -17.26
CA LYS A 66 -1.17 -19.83 -17.15
C LYS A 66 0.27 -20.14 -16.72
N ARG A 67 0.46 -21.05 -15.76
CA ARG A 67 1.80 -21.48 -15.31
C ARG A 67 2.62 -22.12 -16.43
N GLN A 68 1.97 -22.93 -17.29
CA GLN A 68 2.65 -23.49 -18.47
C GLN A 68 3.09 -22.39 -19.45
N ALA A 69 2.23 -21.40 -19.70
CA ALA A 69 2.55 -20.27 -20.58
C ALA A 69 3.74 -19.43 -20.04
N TYR A 70 3.80 -19.17 -18.73
CA TYR A 70 4.95 -18.48 -18.11
C TYR A 70 6.25 -19.26 -18.32
N ARG A 71 6.25 -20.57 -18.02
CA ARG A 71 7.43 -21.44 -18.18
C ARG A 71 7.91 -21.50 -19.62
N LYS A 72 6.99 -21.59 -20.59
CA LYS A 72 7.32 -21.57 -22.02
C LYS A 72 8.01 -20.27 -22.42
N ALA A 73 7.60 -19.15 -21.83
CA ALA A 73 8.23 -17.84 -22.03
C ALA A 73 9.48 -17.61 -21.17
N GLY A 74 10.01 -18.64 -20.50
CA GLY A 74 11.23 -18.56 -19.71
C GLY A 74 11.05 -18.07 -18.26
N TYR A 75 9.81 -17.93 -17.79
CA TYR A 75 9.52 -17.48 -16.43
C TYR A 75 9.22 -18.66 -15.50
N GLU A 76 9.97 -18.78 -14.40
CA GLU A 76 9.74 -19.79 -13.36
C GLU A 76 8.42 -19.53 -12.61
N ASN A 77 8.14 -18.26 -12.34
CA ASN A 77 6.98 -17.76 -11.61
C ASN A 77 6.21 -16.71 -12.45
N PRO A 78 4.92 -16.44 -12.15
CA PRO A 78 4.20 -15.34 -12.79
C PRO A 78 5.03 -14.05 -12.64
N PRO A 79 5.31 -13.32 -13.72
CA PRO A 79 6.08 -12.09 -13.61
C PRO A 79 5.33 -11.09 -12.75
N THR A 80 6.07 -10.35 -11.94
CA THR A 80 5.52 -9.26 -11.13
C THR A 80 5.09 -8.12 -12.05
N PRO A 81 3.85 -7.61 -11.92
CA PRO A 81 3.41 -6.44 -12.66
C PRO A 81 4.34 -5.25 -12.44
N GLU A 82 4.76 -4.61 -13.53
CA GLU A 82 5.59 -3.41 -13.47
C GLU A 82 4.68 -2.18 -13.48
N THR A 83 4.90 -1.27 -12.53
CA THR A 83 4.21 0.04 -12.52
C THR A 83 4.93 0.97 -13.48
N THR A 84 4.26 1.37 -14.56
CA THR A 84 4.83 2.23 -15.60
C THR A 84 4.48 3.70 -15.42
N GLY A 85 3.54 4.01 -14.52
CA GLY A 85 3.16 5.38 -14.24
C GLY A 85 1.94 5.48 -13.34
N TRP A 86 1.35 6.67 -13.33
CA TRP A 86 0.21 7.01 -12.51
C TRP A 86 -0.80 7.81 -13.33
N THR A 87 -2.09 7.53 -13.16
CA THR A 87 -3.15 8.24 -13.87
C THR A 87 -3.13 9.74 -13.56
N ASP A 88 -3.58 10.57 -14.50
CA ASP A 88 -3.71 12.01 -14.30
C ASP A 88 -5.18 12.42 -14.49
N CYS A 89 -5.65 13.35 -13.65
CA CYS A 89 -7.04 13.82 -13.68
C CYS A 89 -7.25 15.06 -14.57
N GLY A 90 -6.20 15.58 -15.20
CA GLY A 90 -6.21 16.74 -16.09
C GLY A 90 -6.34 18.10 -15.38
N CYS A 91 -6.40 18.14 -14.05
CA CYS A 91 -6.71 19.38 -13.33
C CYS A 91 -5.54 20.36 -13.19
N GLY A 92 -4.29 19.92 -13.33
CA GLY A 92 -3.09 20.77 -13.18
C GLY A 92 -2.89 21.38 -11.78
N ALA A 93 -3.71 21.03 -10.79
CA ALA A 93 -3.74 21.67 -9.46
C ALA A 93 -2.73 21.08 -8.45
N GLY A 94 -1.86 20.18 -8.89
CA GLY A 94 -0.98 19.41 -8.02
C GLY A 94 -1.70 18.37 -7.15
N TRP A 95 -0.92 17.73 -6.28
CA TRP A 95 -1.32 16.52 -5.54
C TRP A 95 -1.08 16.68 -4.04
N LYS A 96 -1.89 16.00 -3.23
CA LYS A 96 -1.73 15.89 -1.77
C LYS A 96 -1.91 14.44 -1.32
N GLY A 97 -1.34 14.09 -0.16
CA GLY A 97 -1.55 12.79 0.45
C GLY A 97 -3.02 12.49 0.76
N GLY A 98 -3.41 11.21 0.61
CA GLY A 98 -4.64 10.67 1.19
C GLY A 98 -4.68 10.82 2.71
N ILE A 99 -5.83 10.54 3.32
CA ILE A 99 -6.02 10.62 4.77
C ILE A 99 -6.22 9.21 5.32
N VAL A 100 -5.43 8.84 6.34
CA VAL A 100 -5.65 7.66 7.17
C VAL A 100 -6.44 8.07 8.40
N LEU A 101 -7.53 7.36 8.71
CA LEU A 101 -8.30 7.58 9.93
C LEU A 101 -8.00 6.43 10.90
N ASP A 102 -7.65 6.76 12.14
CA ASP A 102 -7.51 5.80 13.22
C ASP A 102 -8.29 6.26 14.46
N PRO A 103 -9.41 5.60 14.80
CA PRO A 103 -10.22 5.95 15.97
C PRO A 103 -9.60 5.52 17.31
N PHE A 104 -8.53 4.72 17.29
CA PHE A 104 -7.83 4.21 18.47
C PHE A 104 -6.32 4.41 18.31
N MET A 105 -5.93 5.68 18.17
CA MET A 105 -4.59 6.09 17.75
C MET A 105 -3.48 5.59 18.69
N GLY A 106 -3.80 5.35 19.97
CA GLY A 106 -2.82 4.93 20.96
C GLY A 106 -1.61 5.86 20.99
N SER A 107 -0.41 5.27 21.02
CA SER A 107 0.86 6.01 20.98
C SER A 107 1.22 6.61 19.61
N GLY A 108 0.36 6.48 18.60
CA GLY A 108 0.50 7.17 17.32
C GLY A 108 1.29 6.43 16.24
N THR A 109 1.43 5.09 16.30
CA THR A 109 2.13 4.35 15.22
C THR A 109 1.44 4.51 13.87
N THR A 110 0.10 4.54 13.82
CA THR A 110 -0.62 4.78 12.55
C THR A 110 -0.32 6.16 11.97
N ALA A 111 -0.33 7.20 12.80
CA ALA A 111 0.04 8.56 12.40
C ALA A 111 1.48 8.63 11.88
N HIS A 112 2.41 8.00 12.60
CA HIS A 112 3.82 7.92 12.23
C HIS A 112 4.02 7.26 10.86
N VAL A 113 3.40 6.10 10.63
CA VAL A 113 3.49 5.38 9.35
C VAL A 113 2.82 6.16 8.22
N ALA A 114 1.66 6.76 8.46
CA ALA A 114 0.99 7.60 7.48
C ALA A 114 1.90 8.76 7.05
N TYR A 115 2.49 9.48 8.00
CA TYR A 115 3.41 10.59 7.75
C TYR A 115 4.64 10.15 6.95
N LYS A 116 5.31 9.07 7.38
CA LYS A 116 6.47 8.51 6.67
C LYS A 116 6.17 8.05 5.25
N LEU A 117 4.92 7.72 4.94
CA LEU A 117 4.51 7.34 3.59
C LEU A 117 3.96 8.53 2.79
N GLY A 118 4.06 9.77 3.28
CA GLY A 118 3.52 10.95 2.59
C GLY A 118 1.98 10.99 2.58
N ARG A 119 1.34 10.35 3.56
CA ARG A 119 -0.11 10.44 3.81
C ARG A 119 -0.36 11.40 4.97
N ARG A 120 -1.56 11.96 4.98
CA ARG A 120 -2.12 12.69 6.12
C ARG A 120 -2.86 11.72 7.03
N TYR A 121 -3.14 12.14 8.25
CA TYR A 121 -3.88 11.31 9.19
C TYR A 121 -4.85 12.13 10.04
N ILE A 122 -5.87 11.47 10.55
CA ILE A 122 -6.78 11.95 11.60
C ILE A 122 -6.85 10.85 12.65
N GLY A 123 -6.67 11.22 13.91
CA GLY A 123 -6.60 10.28 15.02
C GLY A 123 -7.48 10.68 16.18
N PHE A 124 -8.08 9.68 16.83
CA PHE A 124 -8.75 9.85 18.12
C PHE A 124 -8.14 8.91 19.15
N GLU A 125 -8.04 9.39 20.38
CA GLU A 125 -7.56 8.63 21.53
C GLU A 125 -8.21 9.24 22.78
N ILE A 126 -8.61 8.40 23.74
CA ILE A 126 -9.26 8.84 24.97
C ILE A 126 -8.25 9.01 26.11
N SER A 127 -7.15 8.25 26.08
CA SER A 127 -6.09 8.34 27.06
C SER A 127 -5.25 9.59 26.84
N SER A 128 -5.35 10.53 27.78
CA SER A 128 -4.54 11.77 27.75
C SER A 128 -3.04 11.51 27.77
N GLU A 129 -2.59 10.39 28.35
CA GLU A 129 -1.19 9.97 28.34
C GLU A 129 -0.72 9.58 26.94
N TYR A 130 -1.52 8.78 26.22
CA TYR A 130 -1.22 8.40 24.84
C TYR A 130 -1.29 9.58 23.88
N ILE A 131 -2.22 10.51 24.09
CA ILE A 131 -2.27 11.76 23.31
C ILE A 131 -0.94 12.52 23.45
N LYS A 132 -0.40 12.65 24.68
CA LYS A 132 0.88 13.33 24.92
C LYS A 132 2.04 12.60 24.23
N LEU A 133 2.08 11.28 24.32
CA LEU A 133 3.13 10.46 23.68
C LEU A 133 3.06 10.57 22.15
N CYS A 134 1.87 10.43 21.57
CA CYS A 134 1.64 10.59 20.14
C CYS A 134 2.08 11.98 19.66
N ASN A 135 1.65 13.04 20.34
CA ASN A 135 2.02 14.42 19.97
C ASN A 135 3.53 14.66 20.06
N LYS A 136 4.19 14.16 21.11
CA LYS A 136 5.66 14.24 21.25
C LYS A 136 6.36 13.52 20.09
N ARG A 137 5.89 12.32 19.71
CA ARG A 137 6.42 11.57 18.57
C ARG A 137 6.27 12.33 17.27
N MET A 138 5.08 12.87 16.99
CA MET A 138 4.82 13.63 15.75
C MET A 138 5.62 14.92 15.68
N ALA A 139 5.74 15.66 16.79
CA ALA A 139 6.55 16.87 16.86
C ALA A 139 8.04 16.61 16.59
N GLN A 140 8.57 15.48 17.06
CA GLN A 140 9.94 15.09 16.73
C GLN A 140 10.12 14.89 15.22
N MET A 141 9.17 14.24 14.53
CA MET A 141 9.28 13.99 13.09
C MET A 141 9.29 15.28 12.26
N ASP A 142 8.45 16.25 12.62
CA ASP A 142 8.39 17.55 11.94
C ASP A 142 9.71 18.32 12.06
N LEU A 143 10.41 18.20 13.19
CA LEU A 143 11.72 18.82 13.40
C LEU A 143 12.83 18.19 12.56
N ILE A 144 12.76 16.87 12.34
CA ILE A 144 13.78 16.11 11.61
C ILE A 144 13.54 16.19 10.08
N GLY A 145 12.34 16.60 9.66
CA GLY A 145 11.99 16.70 8.24
C GLY A 145 11.93 15.34 7.55
N GLU A 146 11.65 14.26 8.28
CA GLU A 146 11.53 12.89 7.72
C GLU A 146 10.25 12.66 6.90
N GLY A 147 9.48 13.73 6.63
CA GLY A 147 8.27 13.69 5.81
C GLY A 147 8.59 13.79 4.32
N TYR A 148 7.81 13.07 3.50
CA TYR A 148 7.85 13.15 2.02
C TYR A 148 7.19 14.41 1.47
#